data_AF-F8JVX6-F1
#
_entry.id   AF-F8JVX6-F1
#
_cell.length_a   1.000
_cell.length_b   1.000
_cell.length_c   1.000
_cell.angle_alpha   90.00
_cell.angle_beta   90.00
_cell.angle_gamma   90.00
#
_symmetry.space_group_name_H-M   'P 1'
#
loop_
_entity.id
_entity.type
_entity.pdbx_description
1 polymer ?
#
loop_
_entity_poly.entity_id
_entity_poly.type
_entity_poly.pdbx_seq_one_letter_code
_entity_poly.pdbx_strand_id
1 'polypeptide(L)' 'MPAGLHELTDPDPWFGIVSNQRIRRELGFRPIYPSVWTARDAGALRRSLRRVGPAL' A
#
# COMPACT_ATOMS: atom_id res chain seq x y z
N MET A 1 -6.19 0.15 14.78
CA MET A 1 -7.05 -0.50 13.78
C MET A 1 -8.31 -0.94 14.49
N PRO A 2 -9.51 -0.80 13.89
CA PRO A 2 -10.73 -1.32 14.50
C PRO A 2 -10.61 -2.84 14.73
N ALA A 3 -11.25 -3.34 15.78
CA ALA A 3 -11.27 -4.77 16.10
C ALA A 3 -11.91 -5.55 14.94
N GLY A 4 -11.39 -6.74 14.63
CA GLY A 4 -11.91 -7.62 13.56
C GLY A 4 -11.44 -7.30 12.13
N LEU A 5 -10.72 -6.20 11.88
CA LEU A 5 -10.24 -5.87 10.53
C LEU A 5 -9.28 -6.94 9.96
N HIS A 6 -8.53 -7.61 10.82
CA HIS A 6 -7.61 -8.71 10.47
C HIS A 6 -8.33 -10.00 10.06
N GLU A 7 -9.64 -10.08 10.31
CA GLU A 7 -10.46 -11.23 9.94
C GLU A 7 -11.07 -11.07 8.53
N LEU A 8 -11.05 -9.85 7.98
CA LEU A 8 -11.45 -9.55 6.61
C LEU A 8 -10.33 -9.98 5.65
N THR A 9 -10.20 -11.29 5.44
CA THR A 9 -9.29 -11.88 4.47
C THR A 9 -10.08 -12.32 3.25
N ASP A 10 -9.66 -11.90 2.06
CA ASP A 10 -10.18 -12.46 0.82
C ASP A 10 -9.69 -13.90 0.67
N PRO A 11 -10.55 -14.87 0.29
CA PRO A 11 -10.15 -16.27 0.14
C PRO A 11 -9.10 -16.48 -0.96
N ASP A 12 -8.95 -15.56 -1.92
CA ASP A 12 -7.88 -15.60 -2.90
C ASP A 12 -6.56 -15.07 -2.28
N PRO A 13 -5.53 -15.92 -2.12
CA PRO A 13 -4.23 -15.49 -1.60
C PRO A 13 -3.53 -14.46 -2.51
N TRP A 14 -3.98 -14.31 -3.76
CA TRP A 14 -3.46 -13.35 -4.72
C TRP A 14 -4.28 -12.06 -4.81
N PHE A 15 -5.34 -11.93 -4.03
CA PHE A 15 -6.16 -10.74 -4.01
C PHE A 15 -5.31 -9.50 -3.70
N GLY A 16 -5.34 -8.51 -4.60
CA GLY A 16 -4.55 -7.27 -4.49
C GLY A 16 -3.08 -7.39 -4.92
N ILE A 17 -2.61 -8.56 -5.36
CA ILE A 17 -1.24 -8.77 -5.88
C ILE A 17 -1.28 -8.74 -7.42
N VAL A 18 -0.46 -7.88 -8.03
CA VAL A 18 -0.40 -7.74 -9.49
C VAL A 18 1.04 -7.92 -9.99
N SER A 19 1.19 -8.63 -11.11
CA SER A 19 2.49 -8.81 -11.77
C SER A 19 2.98 -7.50 -12.40
N ASN A 20 4.24 -7.16 -12.11
CA ASN A 20 4.90 -6.00 -12.70
C ASN A 20 5.95 -6.35 -13.75
N GLN A 21 6.00 -7.61 -14.20
CA GLN A 21 7.09 -8.10 -15.05
C GLN A 21 7.13 -7.42 -16.43
N ARG A 22 5.95 -7.18 -17.03
CA ARG A 22 5.86 -6.61 -18.37
C ARG A 22 6.44 -5.21 -18.44
N ILE A 23 6.04 -4.32 -17.53
CA ILE A 23 6.53 -2.93 -17.52
C ILE A 23 8.02 -2.83 -17.17
N ARG A 24 8.56 -3.78 -16.40
CA ARG A 24 10.01 -3.84 -16.14
C ARG A 24 10.80 -4.16 -17.42
N ARG A 25 10.26 -5.05 -18.26
CA ARG A 25 10.89 -5.46 -19.53
C ARG A 25 10.71 -4.42 -20.63
N GLU A 26 9.50 -3.89 -20.79
CA GLU A 26 9.13 -3.05 -21.93
C GLU A 26 9.39 -1.57 -21.67
N LEU A 27 9.15 -1.09 -20.45
CA LEU A 27 9.20 0.33 -20.10
C LEU A 27 10.40 0.68 -19.22
N GLY A 28 11.23 -0.31 -18.86
CA GLY A 28 12.37 -0.11 -17.97
C GLY A 28 11.97 0.34 -16.57
N PHE A 29 10.75 0.03 -16.11
CA PHE A 29 10.28 0.42 -14.78
C PHE A 29 11.24 -0.08 -13.68
N ARG A 30 11.76 0.85 -12.88
CA ARG A 30 12.61 0.58 -11.71
C ARG A 30 12.02 1.31 -10.49
N PRO A 31 11.39 0.60 -9.55
CA PRO A 31 10.77 1.24 -8.39
C PRO A 31 11.83 1.90 -7.51
N ILE A 32 11.62 3.17 -7.18
CA ILE A 32 12.50 3.95 -6.30
C ILE A 32 12.42 3.39 -4.87
N TYR A 33 11.22 2.99 -4.43
CA TYR A 33 10.98 2.33 -3.14
C TYR A 33 10.36 0.95 -3.40
N PRO A 34 11.14 -0.14 -3.40
CA PRO A 34 10.66 -1.48 -3.75
C PRO A 34 9.80 -2.12 -2.66
N SER A 35 9.68 -1.51 -1.48
CA SER A 35 8.78 -1.94 -0.40
C SER A 35 8.21 -0.76 0.38
N VAL A 36 7.08 -0.99 1.05
CA VAL A 36 6.48 -0.01 1.97
C VAL A 36 7.47 0.41 3.06
N TRP A 37 8.32 -0.50 3.54
CA TRP A 37 9.31 -0.20 4.56
C TRP A 37 10.39 0.75 4.04
N THR A 38 10.92 0.51 2.84
CA THR A 38 11.88 1.45 2.21
C THR A 38 11.28 2.83 1.97
N ALA A 39 9.98 2.90 1.60
CA ALA A 39 9.28 4.16 1.44
C ALA A 39 9.08 4.89 2.79
N ARG A 40 8.78 4.15 3.86
CA ARG A 40 8.62 4.69 5.22
C ARG A 40 9.93 5.26 5.72
N ASP A 41 11.00 4.49 5.62
CA ASP A 41 12.32 4.88 6.14
C ASP A 41 12.87 6.09 5.36
N ALA A 42 12.51 6.24 4.08
CA ALA A 42 12.79 7.43 3.26
C ALA A 42 11.85 8.63 3.52
N GLY A 43 10.88 8.50 4.44
CA GLY A 43 9.91 9.57 4.73
C GLY A 43 8.91 9.86 3.60
N ALA A 44 8.78 8.95 2.62
CA ALA A 44 7.93 9.14 1.44
C ALA A 44 6.43 8.88 1.71
N LEU A 45 6.08 8.32 2.88
CA LEU A 45 4.69 8.09 3.26
C LEU A 45 4.04 9.37 3.78
N ARG A 46 3.02 9.86 3.05
CA ARG A 46 2.27 11.05 3.47
C ARG A 46 1.39 10.72 4.68
N ARG A 47 1.56 11.46 5.76
CA ARG A 47 0.66 11.39 6.93
C ARG A 47 -0.63 12.15 6.62
N SER A 48 -1.71 11.44 6.32
CA SER A 48 -3.03 12.06 6.15
C SER A 48 -3.71 12.25 7.51
N LEU A 49 -3.54 13.43 8.11
CA LEU A 49 -4.37 13.87 9.24
C LEU A 49 -5.73 14.33 8.69
N ARG A 50 -6.69 13.42 8.59
CA ARG A 50 -8.10 13.84 8.49
C ARG A 50 -8.53 14.24 9.90
N ARG A 51 -8.60 15.54 10.19
CA ARG A 51 -9.33 16.04 11.37
C ARG A 51 -10.78 15.64 11.17
N VAL A 52 -11.23 14.60 11.86
CA VAL A 52 -12.66 14.32 12.02
C VAL A 52 -13.16 15.39 12.98
N GLY A 53 -13.88 16.38 12.46
CA GLY A 53 -14.60 17.35 13.29
C GLY A 53 -15.72 16.65 14.05
N PRO A 54 -16.11 17.16 15.23
CA PRO A 54 -17.16 16.52 16.03
C PRO A 54 -18.47 16.49 15.24
N ALA A 55 -19.12 15.33 15.23
CA ALA A 55 -20.50 15.22 14.76
C ALA A 55 -21.38 16.06 15.69
N LEU A 56 -22.12 17.01 15.11
CA LEU A 56 -23.21 17.74 15.78
C LEU A 56 -24.40 16.81 15.99
#